data_AF-A0A0Q0EJH9-F1
#
_entry.id   AF-A0A0Q0EJH9-F1
#
_cell.length_a   1.000
_cell.length_b   1.000
_cell.length_c   1.000
_cell.angle_alpha   90.00
_cell.angle_beta   90.00
_cell.angle_gamma   90.00
#
_symmetry.space_group_name_H-M   'P 1'
#
loop_
_entity.id
_entity.type
_entity.pdbx_description
1 polymer ?
#
loop_
_entity_poly.entity_id
_entity_poly.type
_entity_poly.pdbx_seq_one_letter_code
_entity_poly.pdbx_strand_id
1 'polypeptide(L)'
;MLRTHIDRLVLPGDFFSPESEESMKVLVAVKRVVDYNVKVRVKADNSGVDLANVKMSMNPFCEIAVEEAVRLKEKGVATEIVVVTIGPTTAQEQLRTALALGADRAVLVESAEELTSLAVAKLLKAVVDKEQPQLVILGKQAIDSDNNQTGQMLAALSGYPQGTFASKVEVSVDKVAVTREIDGGLQTVSLSLPAIVTTDLRLNEPRYASLPNIMKAKKKPLEVLTPDALGVSTASTNKTLKVEAPAARSAGIKVKSVAELVEKLKTEAKVI
;
A
#
# COMPACT_ATOMS: atom_id res chain seq x y z
N MET A 1 -14.90 1.32 80.78
CA MET A 1 -15.32 0.77 79.46
C MET A 1 -14.21 1.11 78.48
N LEU A 2 -13.22 0.25 78.27
CA LEU A 2 -13.18 -0.82 77.25
C LEU A 2 -13.28 -0.32 75.80
N ARG A 3 -12.24 -0.67 75.01
CA ARG A 3 -12.12 -0.77 73.54
C ARG A 3 -11.77 0.51 72.76
N THR A 4 -10.93 0.56 71.72
CA THR A 4 -9.78 -0.19 71.15
C THR A 4 -9.45 0.48 69.79
N HIS A 5 -8.20 0.36 69.33
CA HIS A 5 -7.67 0.51 67.95
C HIS A 5 -7.37 1.95 67.45
N ILE A 6 -6.10 2.35 67.28
CA ILE A 6 -5.05 1.95 66.31
C ILE A 6 -5.33 2.40 64.87
N ASP A 7 -4.55 3.41 64.47
CA ASP A 7 -3.96 3.74 63.17
C ASP A 7 -4.69 3.43 61.86
N ARG A 8 -4.92 4.50 61.08
CA ARG A 8 -4.46 4.57 59.68
C ARG A 8 -4.49 6.02 59.19
N LEU A 9 -3.31 6.65 59.15
CA LEU A 9 -3.01 7.71 58.18
C LEU A 9 -3.12 7.08 56.78
N VAL A 10 -4.02 7.59 55.94
CA VAL A 10 -4.03 7.32 54.50
C VAL A 10 -3.40 8.53 53.81
N LEU A 11 -2.25 8.29 53.18
CA LEU A 11 -1.49 9.23 52.35
C LEU A 11 -2.17 9.45 50.98
N PRO A 12 -1.83 10.55 50.26
CA PRO A 12 -2.50 10.96 49.03
C PRO A 12 -2.10 10.04 47.87
N GLY A 13 -3.10 9.57 47.11
CA GLY A 13 -2.88 8.59 46.06
C GLY A 13 -4.07 8.42 45.13
N ASP A 14 -4.62 9.52 44.62
CA ASP A 14 -5.45 9.46 43.42
C ASP A 14 -4.53 9.55 42.20
N PHE A 15 -3.85 8.43 41.91
CA PHE A 15 -3.29 8.18 40.60
C PHE A 15 -4.46 8.01 39.63
N PHE A 16 -4.87 9.12 39.00
CA PHE A 16 -5.55 9.08 37.71
C PHE A 16 -4.64 8.30 36.74
N SER A 17 -4.97 7.04 36.47
CA SER A 17 -4.43 6.35 35.30
C SER A 17 -4.92 7.11 34.07
N PRO A 18 -4.05 7.63 33.19
CA PRO A 18 -4.52 8.16 31.93
C PRO A 18 -5.22 7.01 31.21
N GLU A 19 -6.48 7.22 30.85
CA GLU A 19 -7.19 6.42 29.87
C GLU A 19 -6.23 6.16 28.70
N SER A 20 -6.12 4.89 28.30
CA SER A 20 -5.22 4.43 27.26
C SER A 20 -5.15 5.44 26.11
N GLU A 21 -4.00 6.08 25.90
CA GLU A 21 -3.70 6.74 24.63
C GLU A 21 -4.09 5.74 23.54
N GLU A 22 -5.16 6.02 22.81
CA GLU A 22 -5.67 5.12 21.78
C GLU A 22 -4.58 4.96 20.72
N SER A 23 -3.84 3.85 20.82
CA SER A 23 -2.64 3.64 20.05
C SER A 23 -3.04 3.23 18.63
N MET A 24 -2.94 4.14 17.65
CA MET A 24 -3.29 3.83 16.26
C MET A 24 -2.25 2.90 15.63
N LYS A 25 -2.66 1.66 15.36
CA LYS A 25 -1.92 0.72 14.52
C LYS A 25 -2.26 0.94 13.05
N VAL A 26 -1.22 1.08 12.21
CA VAL A 26 -1.34 1.25 10.76
C VAL A 26 -0.83 0.00 10.04
N LEU A 27 -1.63 -0.55 9.14
CA LEU A 27 -1.22 -1.64 8.23
C LEU A 27 -0.93 -1.07 6.84
N VAL A 28 0.23 -1.36 6.28
CA VAL A 28 0.63 -0.91 4.95
C VAL A 28 0.86 -2.11 4.03
N ALA A 29 0.10 -2.21 2.95
CA ALA A 29 0.30 -3.25 1.96
C ALA A 29 1.28 -2.80 0.88
N VAL A 30 2.36 -3.57 0.72
CA VAL A 30 3.39 -3.35 -0.32
C VAL A 30 3.40 -4.51 -1.31
N LYS A 31 3.81 -4.24 -2.55
CA LYS A 31 3.94 -5.25 -3.60
C LYS A 31 5.33 -5.18 -4.23
N ARG A 32 5.91 -6.35 -4.50
CA ARG A 32 7.10 -6.53 -5.32
C ARG A 32 6.70 -6.54 -6.80
N VAL A 33 7.28 -5.64 -7.59
CA VAL A 33 6.98 -5.47 -9.02
C VAL A 33 8.28 -5.30 -9.80
N VAL A 34 8.20 -5.34 -11.13
CA VAL A 34 9.33 -4.97 -11.99
C VAL A 34 9.65 -3.49 -11.79
N ASP A 35 10.93 -3.14 -11.71
CA ASP A 35 11.37 -1.75 -11.60
C ASP A 35 10.81 -0.92 -12.77
N TYR A 36 10.23 0.24 -12.47
CA TYR A 36 9.54 1.08 -13.46
C TYR A 36 10.47 1.59 -14.58
N ASN A 37 11.79 1.55 -14.40
CA ASN A 37 12.76 1.91 -15.44
C ASN A 37 13.06 0.75 -16.41
N VAL A 38 12.59 -0.47 -16.12
CA VAL A 38 12.83 -1.65 -16.95
C VAL A 38 11.78 -1.73 -18.05
N LYS A 39 12.24 -1.79 -19.30
CA LYS A 39 11.38 -2.10 -20.43
C LYS A 39 11.09 -3.60 -20.48
N VAL A 40 9.91 -3.98 -20.01
CA VAL A 40 9.42 -5.36 -20.03
C VAL A 40 9.29 -5.90 -21.46
N ARG A 41 9.47 -7.22 -21.61
CA ARG A 41 9.29 -7.95 -22.86
C ARG A 41 8.28 -9.06 -22.63
N VAL A 42 7.48 -9.35 -23.64
CA VAL A 42 6.57 -10.51 -23.63
C VAL A 42 7.39 -11.76 -23.96
N LYS A 43 7.10 -12.87 -23.29
CA LYS A 43 7.71 -14.17 -23.60
C LYS A 43 7.38 -14.61 -25.03
N ALA A 44 8.26 -15.38 -25.65
CA ALA A 44 8.06 -15.88 -27.02
C ALA A 44 6.83 -16.78 -27.16
N ASP A 45 6.40 -17.43 -26.06
CA ASP A 45 5.22 -18.29 -26.01
C ASP A 45 3.91 -17.53 -25.69
N ASN A 46 3.97 -16.20 -25.52
CA ASN A 46 2.84 -15.35 -25.11
C ASN A 46 2.17 -15.75 -23.78
N SER A 47 2.85 -16.53 -22.94
CA SER A 47 2.32 -16.95 -21.63
C SER A 47 2.31 -15.82 -20.60
N GLY A 48 3.14 -14.79 -20.80
CA GLY A 48 3.26 -13.67 -19.88
C GLY A 48 4.44 -12.75 -20.20
N VAL A 49 4.80 -11.93 -19.23
CA VAL A 49 5.99 -11.06 -19.28
C VAL A 49 7.22 -11.86 -18.89
N ASP A 50 8.35 -11.61 -19.56
CA ASP A 50 9.64 -12.17 -19.20
C ASP A 50 10.22 -11.43 -17.98
N LEU A 51 10.24 -12.13 -16.86
CA LEU A 51 10.76 -11.66 -15.57
C LEU A 51 12.13 -12.27 -15.24
N ALA A 52 12.75 -13.01 -16.19
CA ALA A 52 14.07 -13.58 -15.96
C ALA A 52 15.12 -12.47 -15.91
N ASN A 53 15.89 -12.42 -14.82
CA ASN A 53 16.99 -11.47 -14.62
C ASN A 53 16.59 -9.99 -14.68
N VAL A 54 15.30 -9.67 -14.49
CA VAL A 54 14.85 -8.28 -14.40
C VAL A 54 15.01 -7.77 -12.97
N LYS A 55 15.36 -6.48 -12.85
CA LYS A 55 15.40 -5.81 -11.55
C LYS A 55 13.98 -5.67 -11.01
N MET A 56 13.77 -6.13 -9.79
CA MET A 56 12.50 -6.03 -9.08
C MET A 56 12.62 -4.98 -7.98
N SER A 57 11.57 -4.20 -7.75
CA SER A 57 11.53 -3.13 -6.75
C SER A 57 10.22 -3.14 -5.98
N MET A 58 10.12 -2.28 -4.96
CA MET A 58 8.83 -1.95 -4.38
C MET A 58 8.01 -1.16 -5.40
N ASN A 59 6.70 -1.42 -5.45
CA ASN A 59 5.80 -0.63 -6.27
C ASN A 59 5.84 0.86 -5.85
N PRO A 60 5.99 1.82 -6.78
CA PRO A 60 6.13 3.24 -6.43
C PRO A 60 4.99 3.79 -5.55
N PHE A 61 3.74 3.39 -5.82
CA PHE A 61 2.60 3.80 -4.98
C PHE A 61 2.68 3.22 -3.56
N CYS A 62 3.30 2.04 -3.40
CA CYS A 62 3.51 1.43 -2.09
C CYS A 62 4.61 2.15 -1.29
N GLU A 63 5.64 2.70 -1.94
CA GLU A 63 6.66 3.51 -1.26
C GLU A 63 6.04 4.77 -0.62
N ILE A 64 5.10 5.41 -1.34
CA ILE A 64 4.32 6.56 -0.85
C ILE A 64 3.42 6.17 0.33
N ALA A 65 2.81 4.98 0.28
CA ALA A 65 2.01 4.44 1.37
C ALA A 65 2.85 4.20 2.64
N VAL A 66 4.06 3.66 2.48
CA VAL A 66 5.01 3.48 3.61
C VAL A 66 5.45 4.82 4.16
N GLU A 67 5.81 5.78 3.31
CA GLU A 67 6.20 7.14 3.74
C GLU A 67 5.08 7.82 4.53
N GLU A 68 3.83 7.73 4.08
CA GLU A 68 2.71 8.35 4.79
C GLU A 68 2.53 7.73 6.19
N ALA A 69 2.59 6.41 6.29
CA ALA A 69 2.52 5.72 7.58
C ALA A 69 3.64 6.17 8.53
N VAL A 70 4.87 6.32 8.00
CA VAL A 70 6.03 6.81 8.78
C VAL A 70 5.80 8.26 9.24
N ARG A 71 5.29 9.14 8.37
CA ARG A 71 4.95 10.52 8.73
C ARG A 71 3.87 10.59 9.81
N LEU A 72 2.85 9.73 9.75
CA LEU A 72 1.82 9.63 10.79
C LEU A 72 2.43 9.21 12.13
N LYS A 73 3.39 8.29 12.11
CA LYS A 73 4.12 7.88 13.32
C LYS A 73 5.02 8.98 13.88
N GLU A 74 5.73 9.71 13.03
CA GLU A 74 6.58 10.84 13.44
C GLU A 74 5.76 12.00 14.05
N LYS A 75 4.50 12.16 13.62
CA LYS A 75 3.54 13.11 14.20
C LYS A 75 2.92 12.62 15.53
N GLY A 76 3.26 11.41 15.99
CA GLY A 76 2.67 10.80 17.19
C GLY A 76 1.23 10.31 16.99
N VAL A 77 0.72 10.27 15.76
CA VAL A 77 -0.63 9.77 15.46
C VAL A 77 -0.62 8.25 15.46
N ALA A 78 0.32 7.63 14.74
CA ALA A 78 0.48 6.19 14.71
C ALA A 78 1.52 5.72 15.73
N THR A 79 1.24 4.63 16.44
CA THR A 79 2.18 4.04 17.41
C THR A 79 2.96 2.88 16.80
N GLU A 80 2.36 2.18 15.84
CA GLU A 80 2.93 0.99 15.23
C GLU A 80 2.59 0.90 13.74
N ILE A 81 3.60 0.57 12.92
CA ILE A 81 3.46 0.35 11.49
C ILE A 81 3.78 -1.11 11.16
N VAL A 82 2.79 -1.82 10.64
CA VAL A 82 2.91 -3.19 10.15
C VAL A 82 2.92 -3.17 8.63
N VAL A 83 3.98 -3.67 8.00
CA VAL A 83 4.04 -3.79 6.55
C VAL A 83 3.73 -5.22 6.12
N VAL A 84 2.83 -5.39 5.15
CA VAL A 84 2.44 -6.70 4.64
C VAL A 84 2.71 -6.80 3.14
N THR A 85 3.23 -7.94 2.70
CA THR A 85 3.32 -8.30 1.28
C THR A 85 2.76 -9.71 1.08
N ILE A 86 2.20 -9.96 -0.09
CA ILE A 86 1.74 -11.28 -0.51
C ILE A 86 2.52 -11.63 -1.78
N GLY A 87 3.19 -12.77 -1.78
CA GLY A 87 3.99 -13.21 -2.92
C GLY A 87 5.11 -14.18 -2.54
N PRO A 88 6.13 -14.35 -3.41
CA PRO A 88 7.18 -15.33 -3.19
C PRO A 88 8.08 -14.95 -2.02
N THR A 89 8.88 -15.89 -1.52
CA THR A 89 9.89 -15.67 -0.47
C THR A 89 10.82 -14.49 -0.77
N THR A 90 11.13 -14.25 -2.05
CA THR A 90 12.00 -13.14 -2.47
C THR A 90 11.37 -11.75 -2.23
N ALA A 91 10.06 -11.66 -2.01
CA ALA A 91 9.38 -10.42 -1.62
C ALA A 91 9.77 -9.93 -0.22
N GLN A 92 10.48 -10.73 0.58
CA GLN A 92 11.09 -10.27 1.82
C GLN A 92 12.06 -9.10 1.59
N GLU A 93 12.71 -9.00 0.43
CA GLU A 93 13.59 -7.88 0.10
C GLU A 93 12.84 -6.54 0.17
N GLN A 94 11.66 -6.45 -0.43
CA GLN A 94 10.84 -5.24 -0.40
C GLN A 94 10.30 -4.95 1.01
N LEU A 95 9.96 -5.98 1.79
CA LEU A 95 9.61 -5.80 3.21
C LEU A 95 10.78 -5.21 4.00
N ARG A 96 12.01 -5.69 3.78
CA ARG A 96 13.21 -5.15 4.44
C ARG A 96 13.47 -3.70 4.05
N THR A 97 13.19 -3.31 2.82
CA THR A 97 13.21 -1.90 2.40
C THR A 97 12.19 -1.08 3.19
N ALA A 98 10.94 -1.54 3.30
CA ALA A 98 9.91 -0.83 4.08
C ALA A 98 10.26 -0.71 5.59
N LEU A 99 10.84 -1.77 6.16
CA LEU A 99 11.38 -1.78 7.52
C LEU A 99 12.55 -0.80 7.71
N ALA A 100 13.36 -0.59 6.68
CA ALA A 100 14.45 0.39 6.69
C ALA A 100 13.96 1.83 6.56
N LEU A 101 12.80 2.04 5.91
CA LEU A 101 12.17 3.36 5.81
C LEU A 101 11.54 3.82 7.12
N GLY A 102 11.00 2.89 7.92
CA GLY A 102 10.47 3.22 9.23
C GLY A 102 9.42 2.27 9.80
N ALA A 103 9.00 1.24 9.04
CA ALA A 103 8.05 0.26 9.55
C ALA A 103 8.60 -0.56 10.73
N ASP A 104 7.74 -1.00 11.65
CA ASP A 104 8.15 -1.68 12.88
C ASP A 104 8.34 -3.17 12.70
N ARG A 105 7.37 -3.80 12.03
CA ARG A 105 7.36 -5.23 11.76
C ARG A 105 6.77 -5.54 10.39
N ALA A 106 7.14 -6.69 9.86
CA ALA A 106 6.71 -7.14 8.56
C ALA A 106 5.96 -8.47 8.64
N VAL A 107 5.02 -8.66 7.71
CA VAL A 107 4.30 -9.90 7.48
C VAL A 107 4.46 -10.27 6.01
N LEU A 108 5.03 -11.44 5.74
CA LEU A 108 5.00 -12.06 4.43
C LEU A 108 3.87 -13.09 4.43
N VAL A 109 2.92 -12.97 3.52
CA VAL A 109 2.03 -14.07 3.15
C VAL A 109 2.65 -14.75 1.93
N GLU A 110 3.33 -15.86 2.19
CA GLU A 110 4.10 -16.57 1.19
C GLU A 110 3.19 -17.35 0.24
N SER A 111 3.29 -17.03 -1.05
CA SER A 111 2.62 -17.74 -2.14
C SER A 111 3.50 -17.69 -3.38
N ALA A 112 3.66 -18.84 -4.03
CA ALA A 112 4.36 -18.94 -5.32
C ALA A 112 3.41 -18.72 -6.52
N GLU A 113 2.10 -18.58 -6.27
CA GLU A 113 1.08 -18.46 -7.31
C GLU A 113 0.95 -17.01 -7.81
N GLU A 114 0.55 -16.85 -9.06
CA GLU A 114 0.07 -15.56 -9.55
C GLU A 114 -1.33 -15.29 -9.02
N LEU A 115 -1.43 -14.36 -8.08
CA LEU A 115 -2.68 -14.05 -7.40
C LEU A 115 -3.45 -12.91 -8.07
N THR A 116 -4.76 -13.08 -8.16
CA THR A 116 -5.66 -12.01 -8.59
C THR A 116 -5.87 -10.97 -7.50
N SER A 117 -6.32 -9.77 -7.87
CA SER A 117 -6.65 -8.70 -6.93
C SER A 117 -7.66 -9.14 -5.86
N LEU A 118 -8.62 -10.02 -6.19
CA LEU A 118 -9.57 -10.57 -5.23
C LEU A 118 -8.91 -11.53 -4.23
N ALA A 119 -8.04 -12.43 -4.69
CA ALA A 119 -7.29 -13.33 -3.80
C ALA A 119 -6.41 -12.53 -2.82
N VAL A 120 -5.70 -11.52 -3.35
CA VAL A 120 -4.91 -10.59 -2.54
C VAL A 120 -5.77 -9.85 -1.51
N ALA A 121 -6.94 -9.32 -1.91
CA ALA A 121 -7.84 -8.63 -0.99
C ALA A 121 -8.38 -9.55 0.11
N LYS A 122 -8.71 -10.81 -0.18
CA LYS A 122 -9.13 -11.80 0.83
C LYS A 122 -8.02 -12.13 1.82
N LEU A 123 -6.79 -12.31 1.33
CA LEU A 123 -5.62 -12.55 2.19
C LEU A 123 -5.32 -11.34 3.08
N LEU A 124 -5.36 -10.13 2.52
CA LEU A 124 -5.22 -8.90 3.29
C LEU A 124 -6.33 -8.75 4.32
N LYS A 125 -7.58 -9.15 4.01
CA LYS A 125 -8.66 -9.16 4.99
C LYS A 125 -8.34 -10.03 6.19
N ALA A 126 -7.85 -11.26 5.98
CA ALA A 126 -7.46 -12.14 7.07
C ALA A 126 -6.32 -11.54 7.92
N VAL A 127 -5.36 -10.85 7.30
CA VAL A 127 -4.31 -10.10 8.02
C VAL A 127 -4.88 -8.92 8.80
N VAL A 128 -5.83 -8.16 8.21
CA VAL A 128 -6.55 -7.06 8.90
C VAL A 128 -7.33 -7.60 10.10
N ASP A 129 -8.03 -8.73 9.95
CA ASP A 129 -8.78 -9.36 11.04
C ASP A 129 -7.85 -9.84 12.18
N LYS A 130 -6.64 -10.32 11.84
CA LYS A 130 -5.63 -10.73 12.84
C LYS A 130 -5.00 -9.53 13.54
N GLU A 131 -4.66 -8.48 12.79
CA GLU A 131 -3.91 -7.33 13.30
C GLU A 131 -4.77 -6.24 13.93
N GLN A 132 -6.05 -6.15 13.55
CA GLN A 132 -6.97 -5.10 13.98
C GLN A 132 -6.40 -3.68 13.82
N PRO A 133 -5.87 -3.29 12.63
CA PRO A 133 -5.38 -1.94 12.39
C PRO A 133 -6.54 -0.95 12.32
N GLN A 134 -6.29 0.28 12.79
CA GLN A 134 -7.25 1.38 12.68
C GLN A 134 -7.18 2.06 11.29
N LEU A 135 -6.02 1.99 10.63
CA LEU A 135 -5.85 2.52 9.29
C LEU A 135 -5.09 1.52 8.42
N VAL A 136 -5.64 1.23 7.24
CA VAL A 136 -4.95 0.43 6.22
C VAL A 136 -4.59 1.32 5.04
N ILE A 137 -3.31 1.38 4.67
CA ILE A 137 -2.81 2.19 3.57
C ILE A 137 -2.27 1.27 2.47
N LEU A 138 -2.73 1.46 1.25
CA LEU A 138 -2.25 0.74 0.07
C LEU A 138 -1.83 1.73 -1.02
N GLY A 139 -1.04 1.29 -1.98
CA GLY A 139 -0.87 2.03 -3.24
C GLY A 139 -2.17 2.06 -4.05
N LYS A 140 -2.40 3.14 -4.82
CA LYS A 140 -3.51 3.23 -5.79
C LYS A 140 -3.59 2.01 -6.70
N GLN A 141 -2.48 1.68 -7.35
CA GLN A 141 -2.38 0.53 -8.24
C GLN A 141 -0.99 -0.09 -8.15
N ALA A 142 -0.84 -1.29 -8.68
CA ALA A 142 0.45 -1.89 -8.93
C ALA A 142 0.78 -1.76 -10.42
N ILE A 143 1.98 -1.27 -10.73
CA ILE A 143 2.40 -0.95 -12.11
C ILE A 143 2.55 -2.17 -13.04
N ASP A 144 2.49 -3.39 -12.49
CA ASP A 144 2.60 -4.62 -13.25
C ASP A 144 1.24 -5.10 -13.80
N SER A 145 0.16 -4.92 -13.02
CA SER A 145 -1.19 -5.33 -13.42
C SER A 145 -2.13 -4.16 -13.72
N ASP A 146 -1.81 -2.95 -13.24
CA ASP A 146 -2.58 -1.70 -13.42
C ASP A 146 -4.10 -1.80 -13.12
N ASN A 147 -4.49 -2.77 -12.30
CA ASN A 147 -5.91 -3.06 -12.03
C ASN A 147 -6.62 -2.00 -11.20
N ASN A 148 -5.90 -1.32 -10.30
CA ASN A 148 -6.48 -0.38 -9.33
C ASN A 148 -7.74 -0.94 -8.62
N GLN A 149 -7.64 -2.15 -8.04
CA GLN A 149 -8.78 -2.88 -7.47
C GLN A 149 -8.60 -3.30 -6.01
N THR A 150 -7.38 -3.69 -5.61
CA THR A 150 -7.14 -4.39 -4.33
C THR A 150 -7.62 -3.60 -3.12
N GLY A 151 -7.36 -2.29 -3.06
CA GLY A 151 -7.78 -1.46 -1.92
C GLY A 151 -9.31 -1.36 -1.79
N GLN A 152 -10.00 -1.17 -2.91
CA GLN A 152 -11.47 -1.07 -2.93
C GLN A 152 -12.14 -2.42 -2.64
N MET A 153 -11.58 -3.52 -3.14
CA MET A 153 -12.05 -4.87 -2.82
C MET A 153 -11.87 -5.18 -1.33
N LEU A 154 -10.73 -4.82 -0.74
CA LEU A 154 -10.49 -4.99 0.69
C LEU A 154 -11.49 -4.18 1.52
N ALA A 155 -11.77 -2.93 1.14
CA ALA A 155 -12.76 -2.10 1.83
C ALA A 155 -14.16 -2.72 1.81
N ALA A 156 -14.58 -3.25 0.65
CA ALA A 156 -15.86 -3.94 0.52
C ALA A 156 -15.92 -5.23 1.35
N LEU A 157 -14.83 -6.02 1.39
CA LEU A 157 -14.77 -7.27 2.14
C LEU A 157 -14.72 -7.05 3.66
N SER A 158 -14.07 -5.98 4.13
CA SER A 158 -13.98 -5.62 5.55
C SER A 158 -15.17 -4.78 6.04
N GLY A 159 -15.98 -4.22 5.12
CA GLY A 159 -17.04 -3.27 5.46
C GLY A 159 -16.51 -1.91 5.92
N TYR A 160 -15.27 -1.55 5.57
CA TYR A 160 -14.62 -0.31 6.00
C TYR A 160 -14.84 0.81 4.97
N PRO A 161 -15.00 2.07 5.42
CA PRO A 161 -15.01 3.21 4.51
C PRO A 161 -13.66 3.35 3.79
N GLN A 162 -13.71 3.87 2.56
CA GLN A 162 -12.53 3.98 1.69
C GLN A 162 -12.26 5.41 1.21
N GLY A 163 -10.98 5.79 1.21
CA GLY A 163 -10.48 7.05 0.65
C GLY A 163 -9.48 6.75 -0.45
N THR A 164 -9.96 6.61 -1.69
CA THR A 164 -9.08 6.30 -2.82
C THR A 164 -8.45 7.53 -3.44
N PHE A 165 -7.27 7.36 -4.04
CA PHE A 165 -6.53 8.42 -4.74
C PHE A 165 -6.15 9.59 -3.83
N ALA A 166 -5.75 9.27 -2.61
CA ALA A 166 -5.40 10.27 -1.61
C ALA A 166 -4.18 11.09 -2.03
N SER A 167 -4.34 12.41 -2.09
CA SER A 167 -3.26 13.41 -2.22
C SER A 167 -3.01 14.16 -0.91
N LYS A 168 -3.90 14.05 0.08
CA LYS A 168 -3.69 14.51 1.45
C LYS A 168 -4.44 13.62 2.43
N VAL A 169 -3.81 13.26 3.55
CA VAL A 169 -4.41 12.47 4.63
C VAL A 169 -4.25 13.22 5.95
N GLU A 170 -5.36 13.48 6.62
CA GLU A 170 -5.41 14.15 7.93
C GLU A 170 -6.20 13.27 8.89
N VAL A 171 -5.50 12.72 9.88
CA VAL A 171 -6.08 11.81 10.86
C VAL A 171 -6.44 12.59 12.11
N SER A 172 -7.66 12.39 12.60
CA SER A 172 -8.17 12.84 13.89
C SER A 172 -8.49 11.62 14.77
N VAL A 173 -9.08 11.82 15.96
CA VAL A 173 -9.31 10.74 16.94
C VAL A 173 -10.17 9.60 16.36
N ASP A 174 -11.36 9.92 15.81
CA ASP A 174 -12.34 8.93 15.35
C ASP A 174 -12.49 8.87 13.82
N LYS A 175 -11.82 9.79 13.11
CA LYS A 175 -12.02 10.04 11.68
C LYS A 175 -10.72 10.32 10.95
N VAL A 176 -10.72 10.01 9.67
CA VAL A 176 -9.69 10.43 8.72
C VAL A 176 -10.32 11.28 7.62
N ALA A 177 -9.80 12.48 7.43
CA ALA A 177 -10.11 13.34 6.30
C ALA A 177 -9.13 13.02 5.16
N VAL A 178 -9.66 12.63 4.01
CA VAL A 178 -8.88 12.26 2.83
C VAL A 178 -9.24 13.21 1.70
N THR A 179 -8.26 13.96 1.20
CA THR A 179 -8.40 14.71 -0.04
C THR A 179 -7.99 13.83 -1.20
N ARG A 180 -8.93 13.63 -2.13
CA ARG A 180 -8.84 12.70 -3.25
C ARG A 180 -8.65 13.45 -4.54
N GLU A 181 -7.81 12.91 -5.40
CA GLU A 181 -7.70 13.32 -6.81
C GLU A 181 -8.84 12.68 -7.60
N ILE A 182 -9.65 13.51 -8.24
CA ILE A 182 -10.73 13.11 -9.16
C ILE A 182 -10.52 13.82 -10.50
N ASP A 183 -11.19 13.36 -11.55
CA ASP A 183 -10.98 13.90 -12.91
C ASP A 183 -11.20 15.41 -13.01
N GLY A 184 -12.13 15.96 -12.22
CA GLY A 184 -12.44 17.38 -12.17
C GLY A 184 -11.66 18.22 -11.16
N GLY A 185 -10.68 17.64 -10.44
CA GLY A 185 -9.91 18.34 -9.41
C GLY A 185 -9.82 17.55 -8.10
N LEU A 186 -10.15 18.19 -6.98
CA LEU A 186 -9.99 17.63 -5.64
C LEU A 186 -11.33 17.46 -4.92
N GLN A 187 -11.48 16.35 -4.20
CA GLN A 187 -12.62 16.09 -3.34
C GLN A 187 -12.16 15.66 -1.95
N THR A 188 -12.56 16.38 -0.91
CA THR A 188 -12.29 15.96 0.48
C THR A 188 -13.47 15.16 1.02
N VAL A 189 -13.18 13.97 1.55
CA VAL A 189 -14.14 13.09 2.22
C VAL A 189 -13.70 12.83 3.65
N SER A 190 -14.67 12.69 4.57
CA SER A 190 -14.41 12.30 5.95
C SER A 190 -14.88 10.87 6.17
N LEU A 191 -14.00 10.01 6.67
CA LEU A 191 -14.23 8.58 6.86
C LEU A 191 -14.09 8.25 8.34
N SER A 192 -14.98 7.42 8.88
CA SER A 192 -14.85 6.87 10.23
C SER A 192 -13.73 5.82 10.27
N LEU A 193 -12.97 5.78 11.36
CA LEU A 193 -12.02 4.70 11.60
C LEU A 193 -12.76 3.45 12.14
N PRO A 194 -12.33 2.22 11.80
CA PRO A 194 -11.20 1.89 10.94
C PRO A 194 -11.47 2.16 9.44
N ALA A 195 -10.46 2.63 8.71
CA ALA A 195 -10.61 3.04 7.30
C ALA A 195 -9.51 2.48 6.38
N ILE A 196 -9.78 2.47 5.08
CA ILE A 196 -8.83 2.07 4.04
C ILE A 196 -8.52 3.24 3.12
N VAL A 197 -7.24 3.53 2.93
CA VAL A 197 -6.77 4.63 2.08
C VAL A 197 -5.89 4.08 0.97
N THR A 198 -6.10 4.55 -0.27
CA THR A 198 -5.16 4.29 -1.38
C THR A 198 -4.44 5.56 -1.78
N THR A 199 -3.11 5.50 -1.88
CA THR A 199 -2.26 6.67 -2.11
C THR A 199 -2.09 6.99 -3.59
N ASP A 200 -2.21 8.26 -3.94
CA ASP A 200 -1.81 8.79 -5.25
C ASP A 200 -0.34 9.26 -5.23
N LEU A 201 0.26 9.46 -6.40
CA LEU A 201 1.65 9.94 -6.53
C LEU A 201 1.89 11.31 -5.89
N ARG A 202 0.83 12.12 -5.75
CA ARG A 202 0.92 13.49 -5.22
C ARG A 202 0.90 13.59 -3.70
N LEU A 203 0.69 12.48 -2.98
CA LEU A 203 0.53 12.50 -1.53
C LEU A 203 1.80 12.97 -0.80
N ASN A 204 2.94 12.41 -1.18
CA ASN A 204 4.23 12.70 -0.56
C ASN A 204 5.40 12.29 -1.46
N GLU A 205 6.61 12.63 -1.01
CA GLU A 205 7.86 12.17 -1.60
C GLU A 205 8.50 11.16 -0.64
N PRO A 206 8.67 9.89 -1.05
CA PRO A 206 9.30 8.86 -0.22
C PRO A 206 10.74 9.20 0.12
N ARG A 207 11.13 9.03 1.40
CA ARG A 207 12.52 9.23 1.82
C ARG A 207 13.42 8.08 1.37
N TYR A 208 14.72 8.32 1.38
CA TYR A 208 15.72 7.27 1.25
C TYR A 208 16.07 6.65 2.60
N ALA A 209 16.17 5.32 2.65
CA ALA A 209 16.62 4.62 3.84
C ALA A 209 18.12 4.86 4.08
N SER A 210 18.49 5.27 5.30
CA SER A 210 19.89 5.43 5.68
C SER A 210 20.58 4.07 5.88
N LEU A 211 21.91 4.00 5.66
CA LEU A 211 22.70 2.78 5.90
C LEU A 211 22.50 2.19 7.31
N PRO A 212 22.46 2.98 8.41
CA PRO A 212 22.16 2.46 9.73
C PRO A 212 20.77 1.80 9.83
N ASN A 213 19.76 2.39 9.18
CA ASN A 213 18.40 1.84 9.20
C ASN A 213 18.29 0.56 8.39
N ILE A 214 18.99 0.44 7.26
CA ILE A 214 19.08 -0.80 6.48
C ILE A 214 19.66 -1.93 7.34
N MET A 215 20.67 -1.64 8.14
CA MET A 215 21.26 -2.64 9.04
C MET A 215 20.32 -3.03 10.19
N LYS A 216 19.60 -2.06 10.77
CA LYS A 216 18.57 -2.33 11.80
C LYS A 216 17.39 -3.14 11.23
N ALA A 217 16.99 -2.87 9.99
CA ALA A 217 15.87 -3.55 9.33
C ALA A 217 16.05 -5.06 9.21
N LYS A 218 17.30 -5.55 9.11
CA LYS A 218 17.60 -6.99 9.10
C LYS A 218 17.25 -7.69 10.42
N LYS A 219 17.24 -6.96 11.54
CA LYS A 219 16.93 -7.49 12.88
C LYS A 219 15.46 -7.33 13.26
N LYS A 220 14.69 -6.50 12.52
CA LYS A 220 13.27 -6.27 12.82
C LYS A 220 12.43 -7.54 12.58
N PRO A 221 11.35 -7.75 13.34
CA PRO A 221 10.48 -8.92 13.19
C PRO A 221 9.89 -9.02 11.78
N LEU A 222 9.93 -10.23 11.22
CA LEU A 222 9.27 -10.59 9.98
C LEU A 222 8.56 -11.93 10.22
N GLU A 223 7.25 -11.90 10.25
CA GLU A 223 6.41 -13.10 10.33
C GLU A 223 6.15 -13.63 8.91
N VAL A 224 6.20 -14.96 8.75
CA VAL A 224 5.84 -15.62 7.50
C VAL A 224 4.58 -16.45 7.73
N LEU A 225 3.56 -16.21 6.92
CA LEU A 225 2.27 -16.90 6.91
C LEU A 225 2.03 -17.50 5.53
N THR A 226 1.11 -18.44 5.43
CA THR A 226 0.65 -19.00 4.15
C THR A 226 -0.85 -18.77 3.96
N PRO A 227 -1.37 -18.78 2.73
CA PRO A 227 -2.82 -18.73 2.47
C PRO A 227 -3.61 -19.79 3.25
N ASP A 228 -3.08 -21.00 3.35
CA ASP A 228 -3.70 -22.10 4.10
C ASP A 228 -3.78 -21.81 5.60
N ALA A 229 -2.71 -21.25 6.19
CA ALA A 229 -2.70 -20.85 7.60
C ALA A 229 -3.71 -19.73 7.89
N LEU A 230 -4.05 -18.92 6.89
CA LEU A 230 -5.08 -17.88 6.97
C LEU A 230 -6.49 -18.41 6.66
N GLY A 231 -6.62 -19.66 6.22
CA GLY A 231 -7.91 -20.26 5.83
C GLY A 231 -8.53 -19.62 4.58
N VAL A 232 -7.72 -19.02 3.71
CA VAL A 232 -8.19 -18.27 2.54
C VAL A 232 -7.89 -19.03 1.25
N SER A 233 -8.94 -19.34 0.48
CA SER A 233 -8.79 -19.88 -0.87
C SER A 233 -8.30 -18.81 -1.85
N THR A 234 -7.22 -19.12 -2.57
CA THR A 234 -6.63 -18.30 -3.64
C THR A 234 -7.19 -18.59 -5.03
N ALA A 235 -8.18 -19.48 -5.13
CA ALA A 235 -8.75 -19.90 -6.41
C ALA A 235 -9.28 -18.69 -7.22
N SER A 236 -8.85 -18.63 -8.48
CA SER A 236 -9.25 -17.59 -9.42
C SER A 236 -10.29 -18.11 -10.41
N THR A 237 -11.32 -17.31 -10.66
CA THR A 237 -12.26 -17.53 -11.78
C THR A 237 -11.74 -16.96 -13.10
N ASN A 238 -10.68 -16.15 -13.05
CA ASN A 238 -10.07 -15.52 -14.22
C ASN A 238 -8.81 -16.29 -14.62
N LYS A 239 -8.65 -16.51 -15.92
CA LYS A 239 -7.48 -17.14 -16.51
C LYS A 239 -6.94 -16.27 -17.64
N THR A 240 -5.68 -15.87 -17.53
CA THR A 240 -4.96 -15.20 -18.62
C THR A 240 -4.71 -16.23 -19.73
N LEU A 241 -5.27 -15.99 -20.91
CA LEU A 241 -5.12 -16.90 -22.05
C LEU A 241 -3.87 -16.57 -22.87
N LYS A 242 -3.54 -15.28 -23.00
CA LYS A 242 -2.46 -14.79 -23.83
C LYS A 242 -2.05 -13.38 -23.40
N VAL A 243 -0.76 -13.08 -23.52
CA VAL A 243 -0.19 -11.73 -23.39
C VAL A 243 0.54 -11.41 -24.67
N GLU A 244 0.28 -10.25 -25.27
CA GLU A 244 0.90 -9.81 -26.52
C GLU A 244 1.47 -8.40 -26.38
N ALA A 245 2.54 -8.12 -27.12
CA ALA A 245 3.05 -6.76 -27.20
C ALA A 245 2.03 -5.88 -27.93
N PRO A 246 1.85 -4.61 -27.51
CA PRO A 246 1.01 -3.68 -28.23
C PRO A 246 1.52 -3.46 -29.66
N ALA A 247 0.63 -3.12 -30.57
CA ALA A 247 0.98 -2.85 -31.95
C ALA A 247 2.07 -1.76 -32.03
N ALA A 248 3.14 -2.03 -32.78
CA ALA A 248 4.19 -1.04 -32.99
C ALA A 248 3.60 0.18 -33.70
N ARG A 249 3.76 1.37 -33.12
CA ARG A 249 3.33 2.62 -33.74
C ARG A 249 4.08 2.82 -35.05
N SER A 250 3.38 3.20 -36.11
CA SER A 250 4.00 3.60 -37.37
C SER A 250 4.99 4.75 -37.16
N ALA A 251 6.06 4.78 -37.93
CA ALA A 251 7.04 5.85 -37.86
C ALA A 251 6.36 7.21 -38.11
N GLY A 252 6.63 8.18 -37.22
CA GLY A 252 6.14 9.54 -37.39
C GLY A 252 6.90 10.30 -38.47
N ILE A 253 6.34 11.43 -38.91
CA ILE A 253 6.96 12.32 -39.89
C ILE A 253 7.43 13.59 -39.17
N LYS A 254 8.63 14.06 -39.49
CA LYS A 254 9.13 15.37 -39.05
C LYS A 254 8.73 16.42 -40.08
N VAL A 255 8.01 17.45 -39.66
CA VAL A 255 7.60 18.59 -40.50
C VAL A 255 8.54 19.77 -40.30
N LYS A 256 8.65 20.64 -41.32
CA LYS A 256 9.61 21.75 -41.35
C LYS A 256 9.00 23.07 -40.86
N SER A 257 7.69 23.15 -40.72
CA SER A 257 7.00 24.38 -40.30
C SER A 257 5.70 24.09 -39.56
N VAL A 258 5.21 25.09 -38.82
CA VAL A 258 3.88 25.04 -38.17
C VAL A 258 2.76 24.94 -39.21
N ALA A 259 2.90 25.61 -40.36
CA ALA A 259 1.91 25.55 -41.43
C ALA A 259 1.76 24.11 -41.98
N GLU A 260 2.89 23.44 -42.24
CA GLU A 260 2.92 22.04 -42.69
C GLU A 260 2.33 21.11 -41.62
N LEU A 261 2.57 21.38 -40.33
CA LEU A 261 1.96 20.61 -39.25
C LEU A 261 0.43 20.72 -39.29
N VAL A 262 -0.10 21.95 -39.35
CA VAL A 262 -1.55 22.20 -39.36
C VAL A 262 -2.20 21.59 -40.61
N GLU A 263 -1.56 21.70 -41.76
CA GLU A 263 -2.03 21.07 -43.00
C GLU A 263 -2.15 19.56 -42.83
N LYS A 264 -1.09 18.88 -42.38
CA LYS A 264 -1.12 17.42 -42.16
C LYS A 264 -2.09 16.99 -41.09
N LEU A 265 -2.28 17.80 -40.04
CA LEU A 265 -3.26 17.50 -39.00
C LEU A 265 -4.70 17.60 -39.51
N LYS A 266 -4.99 18.53 -40.43
CA LYS A 266 -6.31 18.66 -41.08
C LYS A 266 -6.56 17.59 -42.14
N THR A 267 -5.58 17.32 -43.00
CA THR A 267 -5.79 16.50 -44.21
C THR A 267 -5.51 15.02 -43.98
N GLU A 268 -4.37 14.68 -43.37
CA GLU A 268 -3.92 13.31 -43.16
C GLU A 268 -4.48 12.73 -41.86
N ALA A 269 -4.31 13.44 -40.75
CA ALA A 269 -4.72 12.95 -39.43
C ALA A 269 -6.20 13.23 -39.09
N LYS A 270 -6.79 14.28 -39.66
CA LYS A 270 -8.19 14.72 -39.44
C LYS A 270 -8.58 14.87 -37.97
N VAL A 271 -7.69 15.46 -37.18
CA VAL A 271 -7.88 15.66 -35.73
C VAL A 271 -8.18 17.10 -35.34
N ILE A 272 -8.12 18.04 -36.29
CA ILE A 272 -8.46 19.46 -36.16
C ILE A 272 -9.11 19.98 -37.45
#